data_AF-A0A2X1P6P2-F1
#
_entry.id   AF-A0A2X1P6P2-F1
#
_cell.length_a   1.000
_cell.length_b   1.000
_cell.length_c   1.000
_cell.angle_alpha   90.00
_cell.angle_beta   90.00
_cell.angle_gamma   90.00
#
_symmetry.space_group_name_H-M   'P 1'
#
loop_
_entity.id
_entity.type
_entity.pdbx_description
1 polymer ?
#
loop_
_entity_poly.entity_id
_entity_poly.type
_entity_poly.pdbx_seq_one_letter_code
_entity_poly.pdbx_strand_id
1 'polypeptide(L)'
;MNPERSERIEIPVLPLRDVVVYPHMVIPLFVGREKSIRCLEAAMDHDKKIMLVAQKEASTDEPGVNESFHRRDRGLYIADAEAA
;
A
#
# COMPACT_ATOMS: atom_id res chain seq x y z
N MET A 1 20.13 21.67 15.84
CA MET A 1 20.15 20.87 14.59
C MET A 1 20.26 19.41 14.97
N ASN A 2 19.16 18.67 14.87
CA ASN A 2 19.22 17.22 14.75
C ASN A 2 18.41 16.92 13.48
N PRO A 3 19.04 16.58 12.34
CA PRO A 3 18.28 16.07 11.22
C PRO A 3 17.80 14.69 11.67
N GLU A 4 16.57 14.63 12.19
CA GLU A 4 15.81 13.40 12.37
C GLU A 4 16.03 12.57 11.10
N ARG A 5 16.83 11.49 11.20
CA ARG A 5 17.07 10.60 10.07
C ARG A 5 15.69 10.04 9.73
N SER A 6 15.08 10.53 8.65
CA SER A 6 14.04 9.79 7.95
C SER A 6 14.68 8.48 7.51
N GLU A 7 14.53 7.43 8.33
CA GLU A 7 14.89 6.09 7.93
C GLU A 7 14.07 5.78 6.68
N ARG A 8 14.77 5.59 5.56
CA ARG A 8 14.16 5.29 4.28
C ARG A 8 13.82 3.80 4.33
N ILE A 9 12.57 3.49 4.63
CA ILE A 9 12.08 2.11 4.70
C ILE A 9 11.52 1.76 3.32
N GLU A 10 11.98 0.65 2.76
CA GLU A 10 11.39 0.06 1.55
C GLU A 10 10.22 -0.82 1.98
N ILE A 11 9.01 -0.43 1.61
CA ILE A 11 7.79 -1.17 1.95
C ILE A 11 7.05 -1.46 0.63
N PRO A 12 6.61 -2.71 0.39
CA PRO A 12 5.79 -3.06 -0.75
C PRO A 12 4.50 -2.22 -0.76
N VAL A 13 4.11 -1.77 -1.95
CA VAL A 13 2.95 -0.89 -2.15
C VAL A 13 1.84 -1.68 -2.84
N LEU A 14 0.66 -1.71 -2.24
CA LEU A 14 -0.54 -2.32 -2.79
C LEU A 14 -1.60 -1.24 -3.07
N PRO A 15 -1.86 -0.93 -4.34
CA PRO A 15 -2.94 -0.01 -4.68
C PRO A 15 -4.30 -0.66 -4.41
N LEU A 16 -5.18 0.07 -3.74
CA LEU A 16 -6.57 -0.29 -3.49
C LEU A 16 -7.48 0.60 -4.34
N ARG A 17 -8.43 -0.03 -5.02
CA ARG A 17 -9.32 0.65 -5.96
C ARG A 17 -10.62 1.10 -5.32
N ASP A 18 -11.28 0.17 -4.63
CA ASP A 18 -12.67 0.33 -4.19
C ASP A 18 -12.80 0.54 -2.67
N VAL A 19 -11.68 0.48 -1.94
CA VAL A 19 -11.66 0.49 -0.47
C VAL A 19 -10.52 1.35 0.09
N VAL A 20 -10.79 2.00 1.22
CA VAL A 20 -9.78 2.69 2.04
C VAL A 20 -9.73 1.98 3.38
N VAL A 21 -8.55 1.53 3.77
CA VAL A 21 -8.33 0.85 5.05
C VAL A 21 -7.83 1.85 6.08
N TYR A 22 -8.42 1.82 7.27
CA TYR A 22 -7.98 2.60 8.42
C TYR A 22 -7.34 1.71 9.49
N PRO A 23 -6.53 2.28 10.39
CA PRO A 23 -5.99 1.54 11.51
C PRO A 23 -7.07 0.80 12.30
N HIS A 24 -6.71 -0.40 12.79
CA HIS A 24 -7.59 -1.33 13.52
C HIS A 24 -8.71 -1.98 12.69
N MET A 25 -8.72 -1.80 11.37
CA MET A 25 -9.63 -2.55 10.49
C MET A 25 -8.96 -3.83 9.98
N VAL A 26 -9.71 -4.93 10.00
CA VAL A 26 -9.36 -6.17 9.30
C VAL A 26 -10.37 -6.36 8.19
N ILE A 27 -9.91 -6.36 6.94
CA ILE A 27 -10.77 -6.51 5.77
C ILE A 27 -10.15 -7.55 4.83
N PRO A 28 -10.91 -8.55 4.36
CA PRO A 28 -10.39 -9.47 3.36
C PRO A 28 -10.22 -8.74 2.04
N LEU A 29 -8.99 -8.64 1.52
CA LEU A 29 -8.73 -8.07 0.21
C LEU A 29 -8.71 -9.17 -0.86
N PHE A 30 -9.39 -8.89 -1.98
CA PHE A 30 -9.34 -9.77 -3.14
C PHE A 30 -8.25 -9.28 -4.10
N VAL A 31 -7.08 -9.93 -4.06
CA VAL A 31 -5.95 -9.60 -4.93
C VAL A 31 -5.97 -10.50 -6.16
N GLY A 32 -6.37 -9.95 -7.31
CA GLY A 32 -6.49 -10.72 -8.57
C GLY A 32 -5.31 -10.59 -9.53
N ARG A 33 -4.37 -9.68 -9.30
CA ARG A 33 -3.25 -9.40 -10.21
C ARG A 33 -1.97 -10.06 -9.72
N GLU A 34 -1.26 -10.75 -10.62
CA GLU A 34 0.00 -11.45 -10.28
C GLU A 34 1.05 -10.52 -9.63
N LYS A 35 1.16 -9.26 -10.09
CA LYS A 35 2.08 -8.26 -9.50
C LYS A 35 1.72 -7.94 -8.05
N SER A 36 0.43 -7.83 -7.75
CA SER A 36 -0.07 -7.54 -6.41
C SER A 36 0.06 -8.75 -5.47
N ILE A 37 -0.13 -9.96 -5.99
CA ILE A 37 0.09 -11.21 -5.24
C ILE A 37 1.56 -11.31 -4.83
N ARG A 38 2.50 -11.12 -5.78
CA ARG A 38 3.95 -11.11 -5.48
C ARG A 38 4.35 -10.01 -4.49
N CYS A 39 3.68 -8.86 -4.55
CA CYS A 39 3.89 -7.76 -3.62
C CYS A 39 3.48 -8.15 -2.19
N LEU A 40 2.35 -8.85 -2.04
CA LEU A 40 1.87 -9.37 -0.77
C LEU A 40 2.80 -10.47 -0.23
N GLU A 41 3.21 -11.42 -1.08
CA GLU A 41 4.17 -12.47 -0.71
C GLU A 41 5.49 -11.86 -0.22
N ALA A 42 6.03 -10.87 -0.94
CA ALA A 42 7.22 -10.14 -0.50
C ALA A 42 6.99 -9.42 0.84
N ALA A 43 5.81 -8.82 1.06
CA ALA A 43 5.49 -8.18 2.34
C ALA A 43 5.49 -9.20 3.49
N MET A 44 4.93 -10.39 3.27
CA MET A 44 4.87 -11.48 4.24
C MET A 44 6.26 -12.03 4.61
N ASP A 45 7.18 -12.08 3.65
CA ASP A 45 8.56 -12.56 3.86
C ASP A 45 9.47 -11.55 4.58
N HIS A 46 9.11 -10.26 4.58
CA HIS A 46 9.85 -9.18 5.22
C HIS A 46 9.22 -8.80 6.59
N ASP A 47 8.88 -7.52 6.79
CA ASP A 47 8.37 -6.98 8.05
C ASP A 47 6.87 -7.19 8.25
N LYS A 48 6.22 -7.99 7.38
CA LYS A 48 4.76 -8.13 7.31
C LYS A 48 4.02 -6.81 7.16
N LYS A 49 4.69 -5.76 6.68
CA LYS A 49 4.11 -4.45 6.47
C LYS A 49 3.88 -4.24 4.99
N ILE A 50 2.69 -3.76 4.66
CA ILE A 50 2.32 -3.38 3.31
C ILE A 50 1.74 -1.97 3.32
N MET A 51 2.14 -1.17 2.34
CA MET A 51 1.62 0.17 2.16
C MET A 51 0.40 0.11 1.27
N LEU A 52 -0.77 0.31 1.84
CA LEU A 52 -2.04 0.40 1.13
C LEU A 52 -2.22 1.82 0.62
N VAL A 53 -2.56 1.93 -0.67
CA VAL A 53 -2.74 3.24 -1.31
C VAL A 53 -4.04 3.29 -2.07
N ALA A 54 -4.96 4.14 -1.62
CA ALA A 54 -6.22 4.34 -2.32
C ALA A 54 -5.99 5.11 -3.64
N GLN A 55 -6.35 4.51 -4.76
CA GLN A 55 -6.32 5.15 -6.07
C GLN A 55 -7.47 6.15 -6.21
N LYS A 56 -7.18 7.29 -6.82
CA LYS A 56 -8.20 8.31 -7.13
C LYS A 56 -9.09 7.89 -8.30
N GLU A 57 -8.52 7.23 -9.30
CA GLU A 57 -9.23 6.78 -10.50
C GLU A 57 -9.19 5.27 -10.62
N ALA A 58 -10.36 4.65 -10.40
CA ALA A 58 -10.54 3.21 -10.50
C ALA A 58 -10.29 2.62 -11.91
N SER A 59 -10.26 3.48 -12.93
CA SER A 59 -10.15 3.07 -14.33
C SER A 59 -8.71 2.76 -14.77
N THR A 60 -7.70 3.04 -13.95
CA THR A 60 -6.29 2.86 -14.30
C THR A 60 -5.77 1.54 -13.74
N ASP A 61 -5.66 0.52 -14.61
CA ASP A 61 -5.23 -0.82 -14.21
C ASP A 61 -3.76 -0.84 -13.79
N GLU A 62 -2.90 -0.10 -14.50
CA GLU A 62 -1.49 0.08 -14.15
C GLU A 62 -1.22 1.56 -13.86
N PRO A 63 -1.21 1.99 -12.59
CA PRO A 63 -0.74 3.33 -12.28
C PRO A 63 0.72 3.41 -12.73
N GLY A 64 1.02 4.35 -13.61
CA GLY A 64 2.40 4.56 -14.06
C GLY A 64 3.29 4.92 -12.86
N VAL A 65 4.59 4.64 -12.93
CA VAL A 65 5.57 5.01 -11.89
C VAL A 65 5.57 6.52 -11.59
N ASN A 66 5.02 7.34 -12.50
CA ASN A 66 4.83 8.79 -12.36
C ASN A 66 3.48 9.20 -11.75
N GLU A 67 2.60 8.27 -11.40
CA GLU A 67 1.37 8.60 -10.69
C GLU A 67 1.72 9.08 -9.28
N SER A 68 1.68 10.40 -9.12
CA SER A 68 2.04 11.08 -7.89
C SER A 68 0.92 10.91 -6.86
N PHE A 69 0.97 9.85 -6.07
CA PHE A 69 0.13 9.72 -4.88
C PHE A 69 0.44 10.87 -3.93
N HIS A 70 -0.50 11.82 -3.81
CA HIS A 70 -0.30 12.94 -2.91
C HIS A 70 -0.52 12.46 -1.48
N ARG A 71 0.37 12.83 -0.55
CA ARG A 71 0.19 12.63 0.90
C ARG A 71 -1.14 13.20 1.44
N ARG A 72 -1.81 14.05 0.66
CA ARG A 72 -3.13 14.63 0.98
C ARG A 72 -4.30 13.72 0.60
N ASP A 73 -4.09 12.71 -0.23
CA ASP A 73 -5.06 11.67 -0.46
C ASP A 73 -5.15 10.85 0.83
N ARG A 74 -6.29 10.92 1.50
CA ARG A 74 -6.55 10.34 2.84
C ARG A 74 -6.55 8.79 2.87
N GLY A 75 -5.85 8.16 1.93
CA GLY A 75 -5.86 6.71 1.73
C GLY A 75 -4.48 6.06 1.67
N LEU A 76 -3.44 6.71 2.21
CA LEU A 76 -2.13 6.09 2.41
C LEU A 76 -2.06 5.51 3.83
N TYR A 77 -2.08 4.18 3.95
CA TYR A 77 -2.06 3.49 5.24
C TYR A 77 -1.09 2.30 5.23
N ILE A 78 -0.27 2.17 6.28
CA ILE A 78 0.57 0.98 6.46
C ILE A 78 -0.27 -0.04 7.22
N ALA A 79 -0.58 -1.15 6.58
CA ALA A 79 -1.27 -2.29 7.18
C ALA A 79 -0.33 -3.47 7.37
N ASP A 80 -0.73 -4.38 8.24
CA ASP A 80 -0.10 -5.69 8.33
C ASP A 80 -0.58 -6.56 7.16
N ALA A 81 0.36 -7.17 6.44
CA ALA A 81 0.09 -8.06 5.31
C ALA A 81 -0.76 -9.28 5.74
N GLU A 82 -0.68 -9.69 7.01
CA GLU A 82 -1.54 -10.75 7.57
C GLU A 82 -3.01 -10.33 7.73
N ALA A 83 -3.28 -9.02 7.75
CA ALA A 83 -4.62 -8.46 7.90
C ALA A 83 -5.24 -8.03 6.55
N ALA A 84 -4.52 -8.22 5.44
CA ALA A 84 -4.82 -7.79 4.09
C ALA A 84 -5.08 -9.00 3.18
#